data_AF-A0A966VYQ7-F1
#
_entry.id   AF-A0A966VYQ7-F1
#
_cell.length_a   1.000
_cell.length_b   1.000
_cell.length_c   1.000
_cell.angle_alpha   90.00
_cell.angle_beta   90.00
_cell.angle_gamma   90.00
#
_symmetry.space_group_name_H-M   'P 1'
#
loop_
_entity.id
_entity.type
_entity.pdbx_description
1 polymer ?
#
loop_
_entity_poly.entity_id
_entity_poly.type
_entity_poly.pdbx_seq_one_letter_code
_entity_poly.pdbx_strand_id
1 'polypeptide(L)'
;MPLTHTTDLFAKALKGKYALGAFNVNNMEFIQAIVEAAEEEKAPLMLQISKGARDYAHPVYLKKLIEAAVSLSHIPIAIHLDHGDSFELCKQCIDEGFTSVMIDASHDPFEKNVEVCRKVVEYAHRHNCVVEGELGMLVGAQHDDGEEGGSYSKGGCYTHPQEAVDFVKASGVDSLAVAIGNSHG
;
A
#
# COMPACT_ATOMS: atom_id res chain seq x y z
N MET A 1 17.69 9.80 -7.80
CA MET A 1 18.24 8.58 -7.14
C MET A 1 17.44 7.36 -7.57
N PRO A 2 17.86 6.09 -7.36
CA PRO A 2 16.94 4.97 -7.55
C PRO A 2 15.79 5.03 -6.53
N LEU A 3 14.67 4.38 -6.85
CA LEU A 3 13.59 4.17 -5.88
C LEU A 3 14.10 3.38 -4.68
N THR A 4 13.55 3.68 -3.51
CA THR A 4 13.87 2.99 -2.25
C THR A 4 12.83 1.91 -1.96
N HIS A 5 13.25 0.81 -1.34
CA HIS A 5 12.36 -0.25 -0.88
C HIS A 5 11.74 0.11 0.46
N THR A 6 10.46 -0.21 0.64
CA THR A 6 9.74 0.12 1.88
C THR A 6 10.30 -0.66 3.07
N THR A 7 10.96 -1.81 2.89
CA THR A 7 11.67 -2.54 3.95
C THR A 7 12.68 -1.66 4.68
N ASP A 8 13.52 -0.92 3.95
CA ASP A 8 14.52 -0.04 4.53
C ASP A 8 13.87 1.18 5.20
N LEU A 9 12.80 1.71 4.59
CA LEU A 9 12.07 2.85 5.13
C LEU A 9 11.36 2.50 6.44
N PHE A 10 10.67 1.35 6.48
CA PHE A 10 10.00 0.84 7.68
C PHE A 10 10.98 0.45 8.78
N ALA A 11 12.11 -0.19 8.45
CA ALA A 11 13.15 -0.49 9.44
C ALA A 11 13.69 0.79 10.10
N LYS A 12 13.92 1.86 9.31
CA LYS A 12 14.33 3.17 9.82
C LYS A 12 13.21 3.83 10.64
N ALA A 13 11.96 3.76 10.18
CA ALA A 13 10.79 4.30 10.87
C ALA A 13 10.57 3.67 12.25
N LEU A 14 10.57 2.33 12.32
CA LEU A 14 10.45 1.57 13.57
C LEU A 14 11.58 1.90 14.55
N LYS A 15 12.83 1.93 14.06
CA LYS A 15 13.99 2.30 14.90
C LYS A 15 13.92 3.76 15.38
N GLY A 16 13.48 4.65 14.51
CA GLY A 16 13.35 6.09 14.75
C GLY A 16 12.08 6.48 15.50
N LYS A 17 11.15 5.54 15.73
CA LYS A 17 9.85 5.77 16.37
C LYS A 17 9.01 6.84 15.65
N TYR A 18 8.98 6.78 14.33
CA TYR A 18 8.14 7.62 13.49
C TYR A 18 7.34 6.76 12.49
N ALA A 19 6.36 7.36 11.82
CA ALA A 19 5.60 6.73 10.73
C ALA A 19 6.02 7.33 9.38
N LEU A 20 5.97 6.52 8.33
CA LEU A 20 6.20 6.98 6.97
C LEU A 20 4.88 7.49 6.37
N GLY A 21 4.87 8.69 5.81
CA GLY A 21 3.73 9.19 5.05
C GLY A 21 3.60 8.43 3.72
N ALA A 22 2.40 7.91 3.47
CA ALA A 22 2.04 7.28 2.22
C ALA A 22 0.88 8.07 1.60
N PHE A 23 1.11 8.63 0.41
CA PHE A 23 0.20 9.61 -0.18
C PHE A 23 -0.22 9.15 -1.57
N ASN A 24 -1.53 9.08 -1.80
CA ASN A 24 -2.07 8.77 -3.12
C ASN A 24 -1.75 9.89 -4.13
N VAL A 25 -1.39 9.49 -5.35
CA VAL A 25 -1.15 10.42 -6.46
C VAL A 25 -1.99 10.06 -7.68
N ASN A 26 -2.57 11.09 -8.30
CA ASN A 26 -3.45 10.95 -9.46
C ASN A 26 -3.01 11.80 -10.66
N ASN A 27 -2.17 12.83 -10.46
CA ASN A 27 -1.73 13.73 -11.51
C ASN A 27 -0.38 14.40 -11.14
N MET A 28 0.07 15.31 -11.99
CA MET A 28 1.34 16.02 -11.82
C MET A 28 1.33 16.91 -10.57
N GLU A 29 0.24 17.66 -10.34
CA GLU A 29 0.13 18.62 -9.26
C GLU A 29 0.22 17.96 -7.88
N PHE A 30 -0.40 16.77 -7.71
CA PHE A 30 -0.27 16.00 -6.48
C PHE A 30 1.16 15.54 -6.25
N ILE A 31 1.81 14.99 -7.28
CA ILE A 31 3.21 14.54 -7.18
C ILE A 31 4.13 15.70 -6.80
N GLN A 32 3.97 16.87 -7.43
CA GLN A 32 4.76 18.06 -7.10
C GLN A 32 4.54 18.48 -5.66
N ALA A 33 3.29 18.68 -5.23
CA ALA A 33 2.97 19.14 -3.89
C ALA A 33 3.52 18.20 -2.79
N ILE A 34 3.36 16.88 -2.98
CA ILE A 34 3.81 15.88 -2.01
C ILE A 34 5.35 15.85 -1.95
N VAL A 35 6.02 15.81 -3.09
CA VAL A 35 7.48 15.68 -3.15
C VAL A 35 8.16 16.96 -2.67
N GLU A 36 7.66 18.14 -3.06
CA GLU A 36 8.19 19.42 -2.60
C GLU A 36 8.04 19.58 -1.08
N ALA A 37 6.87 19.26 -0.51
CA ALA A 37 6.68 19.32 0.93
C ALA A 37 7.62 18.36 1.68
N ALA A 38 7.80 17.14 1.16
CA ALA A 38 8.69 16.17 1.79
C ALA A 38 10.18 16.54 1.65
N GLU A 39 10.58 17.22 0.57
CA GLU A 39 11.92 17.80 0.44
C GLU A 39 12.18 18.89 1.49
N GLU A 40 11.22 19.80 1.69
CA GLU A 40 11.31 20.86 2.69
C GLU A 40 11.46 20.28 4.11
N GLU A 41 10.69 19.24 4.42
CA GLU A 41 10.72 18.53 5.69
C GLU A 41 11.88 17.51 5.80
N LYS A 42 12.63 17.29 4.71
CA LYS A 42 13.71 16.28 4.61
C LYS A 42 13.24 14.89 5.03
N ALA A 43 12.00 14.55 4.70
CA ALA A 43 11.34 13.32 5.10
C ALA A 43 11.32 12.31 3.94
N PRO A 44 11.57 11.01 4.20
CA PRO A 44 11.26 9.99 3.21
C PRO A 44 9.74 9.87 3.02
N LEU A 45 9.30 9.40 1.85
CA LEU A 45 7.87 9.22 1.57
C LEU A 45 7.59 7.98 0.72
N MET A 46 6.31 7.58 0.70
CA MET A 46 5.77 6.60 -0.22
C MET A 46 4.72 7.26 -1.13
N LEU A 47 4.90 7.18 -2.44
CA LEU A 47 3.87 7.53 -3.42
C LEU A 47 3.00 6.29 -3.65
N GLN A 48 1.72 6.40 -3.31
CA GLN A 48 0.75 5.34 -3.46
C GLN A 48 -0.10 5.56 -4.70
N ILE A 49 -0.42 4.47 -5.40
CA ILE A 49 -1.15 4.51 -6.65
C ILE A 49 -2.23 3.45 -6.59
N SER A 50 -3.49 3.88 -6.56
CA SER A 50 -4.63 2.97 -6.60
C SER A 50 -4.94 2.53 -8.03
N LYS A 51 -5.74 1.46 -8.17
CA LYS A 51 -6.31 1.06 -9.46
C LYS A 51 -7.04 2.22 -10.16
N GLY A 52 -7.85 2.98 -9.42
CA GLY A 52 -8.56 4.14 -9.95
C GLY A 52 -7.63 5.25 -10.45
N ALA A 53 -6.51 5.50 -9.77
CA ALA A 53 -5.50 6.45 -10.24
C ALA A 53 -4.86 6.00 -11.57
N ARG A 54 -4.59 4.69 -11.70
CA ARG A 54 -4.07 4.10 -12.94
C ARG A 54 -5.06 4.24 -14.09
N ASP A 55 -6.35 4.00 -13.84
CA ASP A 55 -7.40 4.14 -14.85
C ASP A 55 -7.59 5.61 -15.27
N TYR A 56 -7.53 6.53 -14.32
CA TYR A 56 -7.67 7.97 -14.58
C TYR A 56 -6.49 8.55 -15.38
N ALA A 57 -5.27 8.35 -14.90
CA ALA A 57 -4.08 9.01 -15.43
C ALA A 57 -3.37 8.19 -16.50
N HIS A 58 -3.72 6.92 -16.69
CA HIS A 58 -2.98 5.92 -17.46
C HIS A 58 -1.60 5.57 -16.87
N PRO A 59 -1.24 4.27 -16.71
CA PRO A 59 0.00 3.85 -16.05
C PRO A 59 1.28 4.47 -16.62
N VAL A 60 1.33 4.66 -17.95
CA VAL A 60 2.51 5.24 -18.63
C VAL A 60 2.75 6.69 -18.21
N TYR A 61 1.70 7.52 -18.07
CA TYR A 61 1.90 8.91 -17.64
C TYR A 61 2.31 8.96 -16.17
N LEU A 62 1.67 8.18 -15.29
CA LEU A 62 2.06 8.10 -13.88
C LEU A 62 3.53 7.71 -13.72
N LYS A 63 3.96 6.67 -14.44
CA LYS A 63 5.37 6.24 -14.44
C LYS A 63 6.31 7.38 -14.83
N LYS A 64 6.00 8.13 -15.89
CA LYS A 64 6.84 9.24 -16.35
C LYS A 64 6.86 10.43 -15.40
N LEU A 65 5.74 10.74 -14.76
CA LEU A 65 5.68 11.77 -13.73
C LEU A 65 6.52 11.40 -12.50
N ILE A 66 6.48 10.14 -12.08
CA ILE A 66 7.26 9.68 -10.91
C ILE A 66 8.74 9.60 -11.25
N GLU A 67 9.12 9.11 -12.44
CA GLU A 67 10.51 9.16 -12.91
C GLU A 67 11.05 10.59 -12.88
N ALA A 68 10.26 11.57 -13.30
CA ALA A 68 10.63 12.98 -13.22
C ALA A 68 10.81 13.45 -11.77
N ALA A 69 9.85 13.19 -10.89
CA ALA A 69 9.92 13.58 -9.48
C ALA A 69 11.14 12.99 -8.76
N VAL A 70 11.40 11.70 -8.96
CA VAL A 70 12.55 10.98 -8.40
C VAL A 70 13.89 11.49 -8.96
N SER A 71 13.90 12.01 -10.20
CA SER A 71 15.10 12.60 -10.80
C SER A 71 15.45 13.98 -10.21
N LEU A 72 14.44 14.72 -9.75
CA LEU A 72 14.57 16.06 -9.18
C LEU A 72 14.75 16.05 -7.65
N SER A 73 14.48 14.92 -7.01
CA SER A 73 14.47 14.76 -5.56
C SER A 73 15.78 14.19 -4.99
N HIS A 74 16.10 14.63 -3.77
CA HIS A 74 17.20 14.21 -2.91
C HIS A 74 16.75 13.41 -1.69
N ILE A 75 15.44 13.18 -1.51
CA ILE A 75 14.90 12.32 -0.44
C ILE A 75 14.65 10.88 -0.91
N PRO A 76 14.58 9.89 0.00
CA PRO A 76 14.16 8.53 -0.35
C PRO A 76 12.67 8.47 -0.71
N ILE A 77 12.36 7.93 -1.89
CA ILE A 77 10.98 7.76 -2.39
C ILE A 77 10.75 6.28 -2.72
N ALA A 78 9.67 5.71 -2.18
CA ALA A 78 9.13 4.41 -2.58
C ALA A 78 7.86 4.58 -3.43
N ILE A 79 7.57 3.61 -4.31
CA ILE A 79 6.29 3.54 -5.04
C ILE A 79 5.55 2.30 -4.59
N HIS A 80 4.25 2.47 -4.31
CA HIS A 80 3.38 1.43 -3.80
C HIS A 80 2.07 1.33 -4.58
N LEU A 81 1.65 0.11 -4.92
CA LEU A 81 0.30 -0.17 -5.40
C LEU A 81 -0.63 -0.23 -4.20
N ASP A 82 -1.64 0.63 -4.19
CA ASP A 82 -2.62 0.72 -3.12
C ASP A 82 -3.88 -0.07 -3.49
N HIS A 83 -4.37 -0.90 -2.56
CA HIS A 83 -5.51 -1.81 -2.72
C HIS A 83 -5.53 -2.58 -4.06
N GLY A 84 -4.48 -3.35 -4.34
CA GLY A 84 -4.49 -4.27 -5.48
C GLY A 84 -5.57 -5.34 -5.33
N ASP A 85 -6.40 -5.53 -6.36
CA ASP A 85 -7.57 -6.44 -6.32
C ASP A 85 -7.29 -7.82 -6.95
N SER A 86 -6.11 -8.01 -7.51
CA SER A 86 -5.76 -9.21 -8.28
C SER A 86 -4.25 -9.43 -8.32
N PHE A 87 -3.88 -10.71 -8.45
CA PHE A 87 -2.48 -11.10 -8.66
C PHE A 87 -1.92 -10.45 -9.94
N GLU A 88 -2.73 -10.37 -10.98
CA GLU A 88 -2.36 -9.83 -12.29
C GLU A 88 -2.03 -8.33 -12.21
N LEU A 89 -2.81 -7.54 -11.45
CA LEU A 89 -2.52 -6.13 -11.23
C LEU A 89 -1.25 -5.94 -10.40
N CYS A 90 -1.09 -6.70 -9.31
CA CYS A 90 0.12 -6.67 -8.50
C CYS A 90 1.36 -7.01 -9.35
N LYS A 91 1.27 -8.10 -10.13
CA LYS A 91 2.31 -8.54 -11.05
C LYS A 91 2.67 -7.44 -12.04
N GLN A 92 1.68 -6.81 -12.66
CA GLN A 92 1.90 -5.72 -13.61
C GLN A 92 2.66 -4.56 -12.95
N CYS A 93 2.27 -4.13 -11.74
CA CYS A 93 2.94 -3.04 -11.04
C CYS A 93 4.39 -3.40 -10.68
N ILE A 94 4.63 -4.64 -10.24
CA ILE A 94 5.98 -5.16 -10.00
C ILE A 94 6.83 -5.11 -11.28
N ASP A 95 6.29 -5.60 -12.41
CA ASP A 95 6.97 -5.59 -13.70
C ASP A 95 7.24 -4.15 -14.22
N GLU A 96 6.40 -3.19 -13.82
CA GLU A 96 6.55 -1.78 -14.15
C GLU A 96 7.63 -1.07 -13.32
N GLY A 97 8.11 -1.70 -12.24
CA GLY A 97 9.20 -1.22 -11.37
C GLY A 97 8.76 -0.69 -10.01
N PHE A 98 7.56 -1.04 -9.53
CA PHE A 98 7.12 -0.70 -8.18
C PHE A 98 8.01 -1.39 -7.14
N THR A 99 8.35 -0.67 -6.08
CA THR A 99 9.18 -1.22 -4.99
C THR A 99 8.37 -1.87 -3.88
N SER A 100 7.05 -1.64 -3.86
CA SER A 100 6.08 -2.25 -2.96
C SER A 100 4.71 -2.41 -3.64
N VAL A 101 3.93 -3.42 -3.25
CA VAL A 101 2.53 -3.57 -3.67
C VAL A 101 1.67 -4.04 -2.50
N MET A 102 0.42 -3.60 -2.45
CA MET A 102 -0.61 -4.17 -1.59
C MET A 102 -1.51 -5.10 -2.41
N ILE A 103 -1.81 -6.27 -1.86
CA ILE A 103 -2.88 -7.14 -2.32
C ILE A 103 -3.97 -7.17 -1.25
N ASP A 104 -5.13 -6.66 -1.61
CA ASP A 104 -6.28 -6.58 -0.71
C ASP A 104 -7.26 -7.72 -1.00
N ALA A 105 -7.08 -8.82 -0.25
CA ALA A 105 -8.01 -9.94 -0.17
C ALA A 105 -8.70 -9.98 1.19
N SER A 106 -8.84 -8.83 1.87
CA SER A 106 -9.41 -8.74 3.22
C SER A 106 -10.88 -9.20 3.31
N HIS A 107 -11.61 -9.10 2.20
CA HIS A 107 -12.99 -9.55 2.04
C HIS A 107 -13.11 -11.08 1.89
N ASP A 108 -12.02 -11.78 1.58
CA ASP A 108 -11.99 -13.23 1.47
C ASP A 108 -11.84 -13.91 2.85
N PRO A 109 -12.28 -15.17 3.01
CA PRO A 109 -11.99 -15.95 4.22
C PRO A 109 -10.47 -16.04 4.48
N PHE A 110 -10.07 -16.09 5.76
CA PHE A 110 -8.67 -16.07 6.21
C PHE A 110 -7.72 -16.93 5.36
N GLU A 111 -8.03 -18.21 5.17
CA GLU A 111 -7.19 -19.14 4.39
C GLU A 111 -7.02 -18.73 2.93
N LYS A 112 -8.08 -18.14 2.34
CA LYS A 112 -8.05 -17.65 0.97
C LYS A 112 -7.23 -16.38 0.84
N ASN A 113 -7.39 -15.45 1.80
CA ASN A 113 -6.57 -14.25 1.88
C ASN A 113 -5.07 -14.61 2.01
N VAL A 114 -4.74 -15.56 2.91
CA VAL A 114 -3.37 -16.09 3.04
C VAL A 114 -2.85 -16.67 1.72
N GLU A 115 -3.66 -17.49 1.03
CA GLU A 115 -3.28 -18.09 -0.27
C GLU A 115 -2.95 -17.00 -1.31
N VAL A 116 -3.82 -16.00 -1.44
CA VAL A 116 -3.68 -14.91 -2.41
C VAL A 116 -2.46 -14.05 -2.09
N CYS A 117 -2.30 -13.65 -0.82
CA CYS A 117 -1.13 -12.91 -0.36
C CYS A 117 0.17 -13.67 -0.65
N ARG A 118 0.23 -14.95 -0.29
CA ARG A 118 1.42 -15.79 -0.52
C ARG A 118 1.78 -15.88 -2.01
N LYS A 119 0.79 -16.00 -2.89
CA LYS A 119 1.02 -16.02 -4.35
C LYS A 119 1.69 -14.73 -4.85
N VAL A 120 1.25 -13.57 -4.34
CA VAL A 120 1.85 -12.27 -4.68
C VAL A 120 3.26 -12.16 -4.08
N VAL A 121 3.44 -12.53 -2.81
CA VAL A 121 4.73 -12.57 -2.09
C VAL A 121 5.78 -13.37 -2.87
N GLU A 122 5.46 -14.59 -3.29
CA GLU A 122 6.37 -15.43 -4.07
C GLU A 122 6.83 -14.79 -5.38
N TYR A 123 5.96 -14.00 -6.02
CA TYR A 123 6.33 -13.25 -7.22
C TYR A 123 7.17 -12.02 -6.88
N ALA A 124 6.70 -11.19 -5.94
CA ALA A 124 7.31 -9.93 -5.57
C ALA A 124 8.74 -10.11 -5.05
N HIS A 125 8.97 -11.06 -4.14
CA HIS A 125 10.29 -11.30 -3.55
C HIS A 125 11.33 -11.74 -4.59
N ARG A 126 10.91 -12.44 -5.66
CA ARG A 126 11.80 -12.79 -6.79
C ARG A 126 12.17 -11.60 -7.67
N HIS A 127 11.40 -10.51 -7.60
CA HIS A 127 11.58 -9.29 -8.39
C HIS A 127 12.03 -8.10 -7.52
N ASN A 128 12.57 -8.38 -6.32
CA ASN A 128 13.03 -7.35 -5.39
C ASN A 128 11.93 -6.32 -5.05
N CYS A 129 10.69 -6.78 -4.90
CA CYS A 129 9.54 -6.01 -4.47
C CYS A 129 8.95 -6.66 -3.21
N VAL A 130 8.30 -5.87 -2.36
CA VAL A 130 7.69 -6.34 -1.11
C VAL A 130 6.19 -6.18 -1.12
N VAL A 131 5.52 -6.93 -0.25
CA VAL A 131 4.06 -7.05 -0.25
C VAL A 131 3.46 -6.59 1.07
N GLU A 132 2.48 -5.72 0.98
CA GLU A 132 1.52 -5.44 2.04
C GLU A 132 0.28 -6.33 1.87
N GLY A 133 -0.17 -6.94 2.97
CA GLY A 133 -1.47 -7.60 3.03
C GLY A 133 -2.38 -6.88 4.02
N GLU A 134 -3.69 -7.10 3.92
CA GLU A 134 -4.67 -6.57 4.85
C GLU A 134 -5.41 -7.70 5.58
N LEU A 135 -5.61 -7.53 6.88
CA LEU A 135 -6.43 -8.42 7.71
C LEU A 135 -7.41 -7.62 8.56
N GLY A 136 -8.67 -8.06 8.58
CA GLY A 136 -9.80 -7.28 9.08
C GLY A 136 -10.47 -6.54 7.92
N MET A 137 -11.60 -5.85 8.15
CA MET A 137 -12.27 -5.07 7.11
C MET A 137 -12.35 -3.61 7.54
N LEU A 138 -11.85 -2.72 6.68
CA LEU A 138 -12.09 -1.29 6.82
C LEU A 138 -13.57 -0.98 6.60
N VAL A 139 -14.16 -0.26 7.55
CA VAL A 139 -15.57 0.11 7.51
C VAL A 139 -15.65 1.46 6.79
N GLY A 140 -16.25 1.57 5.60
CA GLY A 140 -16.30 2.85 4.86
C GLY A 140 -16.79 2.72 3.41
N ALA A 141 -16.80 3.85 2.69
CA ALA A 141 -17.53 4.09 1.42
C ALA A 141 -17.29 3.10 0.26
N GLN A 142 -16.27 2.25 0.34
CA GLN A 142 -16.01 1.21 -0.66
C GLN A 142 -16.86 -0.06 -0.46
N HIS A 143 -17.46 -0.24 0.72
CA HIS A 143 -18.29 -1.39 1.10
C HIS A 143 -19.60 -0.99 1.78
N ASP A 144 -20.09 0.22 1.53
CA ASP A 144 -21.28 0.74 2.19
C ASP A 144 -22.55 0.44 1.38
N ASP A 145 -23.17 -0.70 1.65
CA ASP A 145 -24.63 -0.83 1.55
C ASP A 145 -25.23 -0.12 2.77
N GLY A 146 -25.18 1.22 2.75
CA GLY A 146 -25.61 2.15 3.80
C GLY A 146 -26.30 1.54 5.01
N GLU A 147 -25.55 1.22 6.06
CA GLU A 147 -26.17 0.97 7.37
C GLU A 147 -26.40 2.32 8.07
N GLU A 148 -27.67 2.74 8.10
CA GLU A 148 -28.12 3.90 8.86
C GLU A 148 -27.62 3.85 10.31
N GLY A 149 -26.71 4.76 10.63
CA GLY A 149 -26.49 5.23 11.98
C GLY A 149 -25.29 4.61 12.69
N GLY A 150 -24.11 5.19 12.45
CA GLY A 150 -23.07 5.48 13.46
C GLY A 150 -22.74 4.40 14.49
N SER A 151 -23.02 3.14 14.17
CA SER A 151 -22.86 2.01 15.07
C SER A 151 -21.53 1.39 14.70
N TYR A 152 -20.55 1.57 15.59
CA TYR A 152 -19.31 0.81 15.59
C TYR A 152 -19.63 -0.64 15.20
N SER A 153 -18.98 -1.10 14.14
CA SER A 153 -19.25 -2.36 13.50
C SER A 153 -19.31 -3.49 14.52
N LYS A 154 -20.40 -4.27 14.48
CA LYS A 154 -20.58 -5.45 15.31
C LYS A 154 -19.38 -6.39 15.09
N GLY A 155 -18.79 -6.88 16.18
CA GLY A 155 -17.52 -7.63 16.19
C GLY A 155 -17.37 -8.58 14.99
N GLY A 156 -16.37 -8.28 14.16
CA GLY A 156 -16.14 -8.93 12.86
C GLY A 156 -15.24 -8.12 11.93
N CYS A 157 -15.11 -6.82 12.16
CA CYS A 157 -14.30 -5.94 11.31
C CYS A 157 -12.87 -5.72 11.82
N TYR A 158 -12.64 -5.81 13.14
CA TYR A 158 -11.32 -5.52 13.71
C TYR A 158 -10.35 -6.69 13.60
N THR A 159 -9.09 -6.38 13.33
CA THR A 159 -8.02 -7.38 13.31
C THR A 159 -7.81 -7.98 14.69
N HIS A 160 -7.92 -9.30 14.80
CA HIS A 160 -7.58 -9.99 16.04
C HIS A 160 -6.04 -10.15 16.13
N PRO A 161 -5.38 -9.74 17.24
CA PRO A 161 -3.91 -9.78 17.33
C PRO A 161 -3.29 -11.16 17.10
N GLN A 162 -3.96 -12.22 17.56
CA GLN A 162 -3.48 -13.58 17.33
C GLN A 162 -3.57 -13.99 15.85
N GLU A 163 -4.65 -13.60 15.16
CA GLU A 163 -4.81 -13.88 13.73
C GLU A 163 -3.80 -13.09 12.89
N ALA A 164 -3.46 -11.85 13.29
CA ALA A 164 -2.41 -11.08 12.64
C ALA A 164 -1.06 -11.79 12.68
N VAL A 165 -0.70 -12.40 13.82
CA VAL A 165 0.53 -13.17 13.96
C VAL A 165 0.53 -14.39 13.05
N ASP A 166 -0.59 -15.11 12.99
CA ASP A 166 -0.71 -16.32 12.18
C ASP A 166 -0.76 -15.99 10.68
N PHE A 167 -1.43 -14.90 10.32
CA PHE A 167 -1.51 -14.39 8.96
C PHE A 167 -0.14 -14.03 8.41
N VAL A 168 0.62 -13.18 9.12
CA VAL A 168 1.97 -12.75 8.67
C VAL A 168 2.90 -13.96 8.49
N LYS A 169 2.85 -14.93 9.42
CA LYS A 169 3.65 -16.16 9.30
C LYS A 169 3.26 -17.02 8.11
N ALA A 170 1.96 -17.14 7.83
CA ALA A 170 1.45 -18.03 6.79
C ALA A 170 1.52 -17.42 5.39
N SER A 171 1.30 -16.11 5.26
CA SER A 171 1.30 -15.39 3.98
C SER A 171 2.69 -14.93 3.56
N GLY A 172 3.55 -14.59 4.52
CA GLY A 172 4.90 -14.06 4.27
C GLY A 172 4.93 -12.60 3.83
N VAL A 173 3.87 -11.83 4.06
CA VAL A 173 3.83 -10.39 3.78
C VAL A 173 4.85 -9.61 4.62
N ASP A 174 5.33 -8.49 4.07
CA ASP A 174 6.37 -7.65 4.65
C ASP A 174 5.79 -6.54 5.55
N SER A 175 4.56 -6.10 5.24
CA SER A 175 3.75 -5.22 6.08
C SER A 175 2.31 -5.74 6.17
N LEU A 176 1.63 -5.36 7.26
CA LEU A 176 0.25 -5.74 7.53
C LEU A 176 -0.59 -4.49 7.80
N ALA A 177 -1.55 -4.23 6.94
CA ALA A 177 -2.65 -3.31 7.23
C ALA A 177 -3.62 -3.98 8.21
N VAL A 178 -3.98 -3.23 9.26
CA VAL A 178 -4.87 -3.70 10.33
C VAL A 178 -6.06 -2.78 10.48
N ALA A 179 -7.24 -3.37 10.64
CA ALA A 179 -8.48 -2.68 10.92
C ALA A 179 -8.63 -2.44 12.43
N ILE A 180 -8.54 -1.18 12.84
CA ILE A 180 -8.61 -0.75 14.24
C ILE A 180 -9.65 0.36 14.49
N GLY A 181 -10.62 0.50 13.57
CA GLY A 181 -11.64 1.55 13.58
C GLY A 181 -11.42 2.66 12.57
N ASN A 182 -10.42 2.51 11.70
CA ASN A 182 -10.20 3.38 10.55
C ASN A 182 -11.19 3.07 9.42
N SER A 183 -11.53 4.12 8.67
CA SER A 183 -12.46 4.12 7.54
C SER A 183 -11.86 4.91 6.39
N HIS A 184 -12.12 4.48 5.15
CA HIS A 184 -11.87 5.35 3.99
C HIS A 184 -12.81 6.56 4.02
N GLY A 185 -12.27 7.73 3.70
CA GLY A 185 -12.99 8.99 3.57
C GLY A 185 -13.36 9.34 2.14
#